data_AF-A0A415JVU7-F1
#
_entry.id   AF-A0A415JVU7-F1
#
_cell.length_a   1.000
_cell.length_b   1.000
_cell.length_c   1.000
_cell.angle_alpha   90.00
_cell.angle_beta   90.00
_cell.angle_gamma   90.00
#
_symmetry.space_group_name_H-M   'P 1'
#
loop_
_entity.id
_entity.type
_entity.pdbx_description
1 polymer ?
#
loop_
_entity_poly.entity_id
_entity_poly.type
_entity_poly.pdbx_seq_one_letter_code
_entity_poly.pdbx_strand_id
1 'polypeptide(L)'
;MVNRIEIERLLQSKELKELWQTIQQELPQLSFCKENDSWEEARIDNLEDYISECNTLLCKCNFQELSIKDLYTYLLSDSFRAFCKYVLLEWENEEIVIDESERDYILNELEISEDEYKQRCKTHDYLDVANCLIDYYLLNKHPDILLEYYKMQGYKESEQMFKDKMNLYSMCKR
;
A
#
# COMPACT_ATOMS: atom_id res chain seq x y z
N MET A 1 -3.18 1.46 20.18
CA MET A 1 -3.35 2.85 19.64
C MET A 1 -2.10 3.19 18.87
N VAL A 2 -2.22 3.44 17.56
CA VAL A 2 -1.08 3.66 16.67
C VAL A 2 -0.44 5.00 16.98
N ASN A 3 0.89 5.06 17.03
CA ASN A 3 1.59 6.29 17.34
C ASN A 3 1.83 7.07 16.04
N ARG A 4 1.05 8.13 15.82
CA ARG A 4 1.18 9.03 14.66
C ARG A 4 2.62 9.52 14.44
N ILE A 5 3.34 9.82 15.53
CA ILE A 5 4.75 10.26 15.46
C ILE A 5 5.65 9.15 14.91
N GLU A 6 5.34 7.88 15.15
CA GLU A 6 6.08 6.77 14.58
C GLU A 6 5.77 6.58 13.09
N ILE A 7 4.53 6.79 12.66
CA ILE A 7 4.16 6.79 11.23
C ILE A 7 4.90 7.90 10.48
N GLU A 8 4.89 9.12 11.04
CA GLU A 8 5.62 10.25 10.47
C GLU A 8 7.11 9.92 10.30
N ARG A 9 7.73 9.37 11.35
CA ARG A 9 9.13 8.92 11.29
C ARG A 9 9.39 7.83 10.25
N LEU A 10 8.45 6.90 10.06
CA LEU A 10 8.55 5.88 9.01
C LEU A 10 8.55 6.54 7.62
N LEU A 11 7.59 7.42 7.36
CA LEU A 11 7.46 8.14 6.09
C LEU A 11 8.65 9.06 5.80
N GLN A 12 9.26 9.64 6.82
CA GLN A 12 10.46 10.47 6.71
C GLN A 12 11.77 9.66 6.75
N SER A 13 11.71 8.33 6.94
CA SER A 13 12.91 7.51 7.12
C SER A 13 13.77 7.44 5.86
N LYS A 14 15.09 7.42 6.08
CA LYS A 14 16.07 7.29 4.99
C LYS A 14 15.92 5.95 4.29
N GLU A 15 15.65 4.90 5.05
CA GLU A 15 15.50 3.53 4.57
C GLU A 15 14.30 3.38 3.62
N LEU A 16 13.13 3.94 3.97
CA LEU A 16 11.96 3.91 3.09
C LEU A 16 12.21 4.69 1.80
N LYS A 17 12.82 5.88 1.90
CA LYS A 17 13.15 6.73 0.74
C LYS A 17 14.18 6.08 -0.18
N GLU A 18 15.21 5.43 0.36
CA GLU A 18 16.21 4.71 -0.41
C GLU A 18 15.62 3.49 -1.13
N LEU A 19 14.74 2.74 -0.45
CA LEU A 19 14.00 1.64 -1.06
C LEU A 19 13.11 2.14 -2.20
N TRP A 20 12.37 3.23 -1.97
CA TRP A 20 11.54 3.87 -2.98
C TRP A 20 12.35 4.28 -4.23
N GLN A 21 13.45 5.01 -4.03
CA GLN A 21 14.33 5.43 -5.13
C GLN A 21 14.91 4.23 -5.89
N THR A 22 15.24 3.14 -5.19
CA THR A 22 15.73 1.91 -5.82
C THR A 22 14.65 1.30 -6.70
N ILE A 23 13.42 1.20 -6.22
CA ILE A 23 12.28 0.70 -7.00
C ILE A 23 12.03 1.56 -8.24
N GLN A 24 12.11 2.89 -8.12
CA GLN A 24 11.97 3.81 -9.26
C GLN A 24 13.02 3.57 -10.34
N GLN A 25 14.27 3.31 -9.96
CA GLN A 25 15.36 3.01 -10.90
C GLN A 25 15.18 1.64 -11.56
N GLU A 26 14.67 0.65 -10.82
CA GLU A 26 14.50 -0.71 -11.31
C GLU A 26 13.23 -0.91 -12.15
N LEU A 27 12.24 -0.01 -12.03
CA LEU A 27 10.96 -0.06 -12.74
C LEU A 27 10.70 1.23 -13.55
N PRO A 28 11.56 1.60 -14.52
CA PRO A 28 11.44 2.85 -15.27
C PRO A 28 10.19 2.94 -16.15
N GLN A 29 9.48 1.83 -16.36
CA GLN A 29 8.21 1.78 -17.08
C GLN A 29 7.02 2.32 -16.27
N LEU A 30 7.14 2.42 -14.95
CA LEU A 30 6.05 2.88 -14.08
C LEU A 30 6.06 4.40 -13.93
N SER A 31 4.89 4.98 -13.68
CA SER A 31 4.75 6.41 -13.38
C SER A 31 4.91 6.65 -11.89
N PHE A 32 5.71 7.64 -11.51
CA PHE A 32 6.02 7.95 -10.12
C PHE A 32 5.74 9.42 -9.78
N CYS A 33 5.12 9.65 -8.63
CA CYS A 33 4.91 10.98 -8.07
C CYS A 33 6.26 11.61 -7.71
N LYS A 34 6.38 12.91 -7.97
CA LYS A 34 7.45 13.70 -7.36
C LYS A 34 7.13 13.87 -5.88
N GLU A 35 8.12 13.62 -5.02
CA GLU A 35 7.99 13.90 -3.58
C GLU A 35 7.54 15.35 -3.39
N ASN A 36 6.43 15.51 -2.68
CA ASN A 36 5.86 16.79 -2.28
C ASN A 36 5.36 16.70 -0.85
N ASP A 37 5.51 17.79 -0.11
CA ASP A 37 5.10 17.86 1.29
C ASP A 37 3.59 18.13 1.43
N SER A 38 2.91 18.53 0.33
CA SER A 38 1.49 18.89 0.35
C SER A 38 0.55 17.72 0.71
N TRP A 39 1.01 16.48 0.61
CA TRP A 39 0.21 15.29 0.91
C TRP A 39 0.70 14.54 2.15
N GLU A 40 1.63 15.10 2.93
CA GLU A 40 2.20 14.42 4.10
C GLU A 40 1.14 14.00 5.12
N GLU A 41 0.25 14.90 5.53
CA GLU A 41 -0.83 14.59 6.47
C GLU A 41 -1.77 13.50 5.93
N ALA A 42 -2.12 13.57 4.65
CA ALA A 42 -2.98 12.56 4.03
C ALA A 42 -2.34 11.17 4.00
N ARG A 43 -1.01 11.09 3.80
CA ARG A 43 -0.26 9.82 3.88
C ARG A 43 -0.22 9.27 5.30
N ILE A 44 -0.05 10.16 6.29
CA ILE A 44 -0.06 9.77 7.71
C ILE A 44 -1.45 9.23 8.08
N ASP A 45 -2.51 9.94 7.73
CA ASP A 45 -3.90 9.54 7.98
C ASP A 45 -4.19 8.17 7.35
N ASN A 46 -3.78 7.96 6.10
CA ASN A 46 -3.96 6.67 5.41
C ASN A 46 -3.30 5.49 6.15
N LEU A 47 -2.06 5.65 6.59
CA LEU A 47 -1.36 4.60 7.33
C LEU A 47 -1.92 4.42 8.75
N GLU A 48 -2.33 5.51 9.40
CA GLU A 48 -2.94 5.45 10.73
C GLU A 48 -4.24 4.63 10.68
N ASP A 49 -5.10 4.91 9.71
CA ASP A 49 -6.34 4.18 9.49
C ASP A 49 -6.06 2.70 9.17
N TYR A 50 -5.17 2.43 8.21
CA TYR A 50 -4.86 1.05 7.81
C TYR A 50 -4.32 0.23 9.00
N ILE A 51 -3.35 0.77 9.75
CA ILE A 51 -2.79 0.07 10.92
C ILE A 51 -3.84 -0.07 12.02
N SER A 52 -4.65 0.96 12.28
CA SER A 52 -5.70 0.93 13.30
C SER A 52 -6.74 -0.17 13.03
N GLU A 53 -7.16 -0.30 11.78
CA GLU A 53 -8.11 -1.32 11.34
C GLU A 53 -7.50 -2.74 11.46
N CYS A 54 -6.25 -2.92 11.02
CA CYS A 54 -5.53 -4.18 11.20
C CYS A 54 -5.37 -4.54 12.68
N ASN A 55 -5.01 -3.57 13.53
CA ASN A 55 -4.85 -3.77 14.97
C ASN A 55 -6.16 -4.12 15.66
N THR A 56 -7.28 -3.54 15.20
CA THR A 56 -8.61 -3.93 15.66
C THR A 56 -8.91 -5.40 15.36
N LEU A 57 -8.54 -5.89 14.17
CA LEU A 57 -8.69 -7.30 13.80
C LEU A 57 -7.74 -8.22 14.58
N LEU A 58 -6.47 -7.83 14.75
CA LEU A 58 -5.49 -8.56 15.55
C LEU A 58 -5.96 -8.72 17.01
N CYS A 59 -6.45 -7.64 17.61
CA CYS A 59 -6.97 -7.65 18.98
C CYS A 59 -8.18 -8.57 19.14
N LYS A 60 -9.12 -8.58 18.16
CA LYS A 60 -10.26 -9.51 18.17
C LYS A 60 -9.83 -10.97 18.19
N CYS A 61 -8.67 -11.28 17.61
CA CYS A 61 -8.10 -12.63 17.57
C CYS A 61 -7.13 -12.92 18.74
N ASN A 62 -6.98 -12.00 19.70
CA ASN A 62 -6.00 -12.04 20.79
C ASN A 62 -4.53 -12.10 20.32
N PHE A 63 -4.23 -11.54 19.15
CA PHE A 63 -2.86 -11.36 18.68
C PHE A 63 -2.27 -10.02 19.19
N GLN A 64 -0.94 -9.93 19.16
CA GLN A 64 -0.24 -8.69 19.47
C GLN A 64 -0.52 -7.64 18.38
N GLU A 65 -0.76 -6.40 18.78
CA GLU A 65 -0.86 -5.27 17.86
C GLU A 65 0.44 -5.10 17.05
N LEU A 66 0.29 -4.78 15.78
CA LEU A 66 1.34 -4.31 14.89
C LEU A 66 1.90 -2.99 15.40
N SER A 67 3.22 -2.90 15.50
CA SER A 67 3.94 -1.65 15.74
C SER A 67 4.78 -1.25 14.54
N ILE A 68 5.02 0.06 14.37
CA ILE A 68 5.90 0.58 13.31
C ILE A 68 7.30 -0.03 13.42
N LYS A 69 7.79 -0.28 14.64
CA LYS A 69 9.08 -0.94 14.88
C LYS A 69 9.16 -2.32 14.23
N ASP A 70 8.06 -3.07 14.21
CA ASP A 70 8.02 -4.38 13.57
C ASP A 70 8.15 -4.27 12.04
N LEU A 71 7.58 -3.21 11.45
CA LEU A 71 7.68 -2.93 10.01
C LEU A 71 9.11 -2.61 9.57
N TYR A 72 9.85 -1.83 10.37
CA TYR A 72 11.25 -1.47 10.08
C TYR A 72 12.15 -2.69 9.83
N THR A 73 11.82 -3.84 10.40
CA THR A 73 12.61 -5.07 10.23
C THR A 73 12.68 -5.57 8.78
N TYR A 74 11.74 -5.16 7.92
CA TYR A 74 11.66 -5.61 6.53
C TYR A 74 12.20 -4.61 5.51
N LEU A 75 12.40 -3.34 5.87
CA LEU A 75 12.78 -2.28 4.92
C LEU A 75 14.08 -2.57 4.16
N LEU A 76 15.02 -3.28 4.79
CA LEU A 76 16.30 -3.65 4.18
C LEU A 76 16.30 -5.07 3.59
N SER A 77 15.15 -5.74 3.54
CA SER A 77 15.04 -7.11 3.05
C SER A 77 14.90 -7.15 1.53
N ASP A 78 15.76 -7.92 0.86
CA ASP A 78 15.66 -8.16 -0.58
C ASP A 78 14.31 -8.80 -0.97
N SER A 79 13.79 -9.69 -0.12
CA SER A 79 12.47 -10.32 -0.30
C SER A 79 11.33 -9.30 -0.26
N PHE A 80 11.41 -8.32 0.64
CA PHE A 80 10.44 -7.24 0.71
C PHE A 80 10.53 -6.31 -0.51
N ARG A 81 11.75 -5.93 -0.93
CA ARG A 81 11.94 -5.14 -2.16
C ARG A 81 11.35 -5.85 -3.38
N ALA A 82 11.60 -7.15 -3.53
CA ALA A 82 11.03 -7.94 -4.61
C ALA A 82 9.49 -7.96 -4.55
N PHE A 83 8.91 -8.10 -3.36
CA PHE A 83 7.48 -8.07 -3.15
C PHE A 83 6.86 -6.74 -3.59
N CYS A 84 7.42 -5.60 -3.15
CA CYS A 84 6.95 -4.28 -3.57
C CYS A 84 6.93 -4.14 -5.09
N LYS A 85 8.00 -4.59 -5.77
CA LYS A 85 8.08 -4.50 -7.23
C LYS A 85 6.97 -5.28 -7.92
N TYR A 86 6.69 -6.51 -7.48
CA TYR A 86 5.62 -7.30 -8.07
C TYR A 86 4.25 -6.68 -7.80
N VAL A 87 4.00 -6.17 -6.60
CA VAL A 87 2.74 -5.50 -6.28
C VAL A 87 2.50 -4.31 -7.22
N LEU A 88 3.51 -3.44 -7.37
CA LEU A 88 3.39 -2.27 -8.25
C LEU A 88 3.18 -2.65 -9.72
N LEU A 89 3.83 -3.72 -10.18
CA LEU A 89 3.64 -4.22 -11.55
C LEU A 89 2.25 -4.82 -11.77
N GLU A 90 1.67 -5.51 -10.78
CA GLU A 90 0.29 -5.99 -10.88
C GLU A 90 -0.69 -4.82 -10.96
N TRP A 91 -0.52 -3.79 -10.14
CA TRP A 91 -1.36 -2.58 -10.19
C TRP A 91 -1.30 -1.85 -11.53
N GLU A 92 -0.14 -1.83 -12.18
CA GLU A 92 -0.03 -1.25 -13.53
C GLU A 92 -0.89 -2.01 -14.56
N ASN A 93 -1.07 -3.32 -14.37
CA ASN A 93 -1.90 -4.16 -15.25
C ASN A 93 -3.39 -4.09 -14.92
N GLU A 94 -3.77 -3.55 -13.75
CA GLU A 94 -5.17 -3.40 -13.38
C GLU A 94 -5.85 -2.34 -14.28
N GLU A 95 -7.08 -2.66 -14.68
CA GLU A 95 -7.93 -1.75 -15.44
C GLU A 95 -8.61 -0.77 -14.48
N ILE A 96 -8.35 0.53 -14.67
CA ILE A 96 -9.03 1.57 -13.91
C ILE A 96 -10.41 1.80 -14.54
N VAL A 97 -11.44 1.27 -13.87
CA VAL A 97 -12.85 1.42 -14.25
C VAL A 97 -13.49 2.49 -13.37
N ILE A 98 -14.00 3.55 -13.99
CA ILE A 98 -14.81 4.57 -13.32
C ILE A 98 -16.28 4.18 -13.49
N ASP A 99 -17.01 4.10 -12.38
CA ASP A 99 -18.46 3.87 -12.43
C ASP A 99 -19.12 4.97 -13.29
N GLU A 100 -19.96 4.56 -14.25
CA GLU A 100 -20.63 5.49 -15.16
C GLU A 100 -21.44 6.56 -14.41
N SER A 101 -21.99 6.22 -13.24
CA SER A 101 -22.78 7.14 -12.42
C SER A 101 -21.93 8.20 -11.71
N GLU A 102 -20.65 7.93 -11.47
CA GLU A 102 -19.73 8.84 -10.77
C GLU A 102 -18.78 9.59 -11.71
N ARG A 103 -18.64 9.11 -12.95
CA ARG A 103 -17.68 9.63 -13.94
C ARG A 103 -17.77 11.14 -14.11
N ASP A 104 -18.95 11.67 -14.44
CA ASP A 104 -19.11 13.10 -14.70
C ASP A 104 -18.83 13.93 -13.44
N TYR A 105 -19.20 13.43 -12.26
CA TYR A 105 -18.91 14.11 -11.00
C TYR A 105 -17.40 14.19 -10.76
N ILE A 106 -16.70 13.07 -10.85
CA ILE A 106 -15.26 12.99 -10.60
C ILE A 106 -14.48 13.87 -11.59
N LEU A 107 -14.76 13.75 -12.88
CA LEU A 107 -14.01 14.47 -13.91
C LEU A 107 -14.24 15.98 -13.85
N ASN A 108 -15.46 16.42 -13.50
CA ASN A 108 -15.76 17.84 -13.33
C ASN A 108 -15.17 18.42 -12.05
N GLU A 109 -15.27 17.71 -10.91
CA GLU A 109 -14.73 18.18 -9.63
C GLU A 109 -13.21 18.31 -9.67
N LEU A 110 -12.54 17.37 -10.34
CA LEU A 110 -11.09 17.39 -10.51
C LEU A 110 -10.62 18.27 -11.68
N GLU A 111 -11.55 18.73 -12.52
CA GLU A 111 -11.28 19.49 -13.76
C GLU A 111 -10.26 18.81 -14.69
N ILE A 112 -10.38 17.49 -14.88
CA ILE A 112 -9.46 16.68 -15.71
C ILE A 112 -10.18 15.77 -16.69
N SER A 113 -9.43 15.29 -17.69
CA SER A 113 -9.90 14.25 -18.60
C SER A 113 -9.90 12.86 -17.96
N GLU A 114 -10.68 11.93 -18.52
CA GLU A 114 -10.69 10.53 -18.09
C GLU A 114 -9.30 9.87 -18.22
N ASP A 115 -8.59 10.16 -19.31
CA ASP A 115 -7.23 9.63 -19.53
C ASP A 115 -6.24 10.16 -18.48
N GLU A 116 -6.34 11.45 -18.14
CA GLU A 116 -5.52 12.06 -17.09
C GLU A 116 -5.87 11.48 -15.72
N TYR A 117 -7.15 11.26 -15.42
CA TYR A 117 -7.56 10.60 -14.18
C TYR A 117 -6.96 9.19 -14.08
N LYS A 118 -7.10 8.37 -15.12
CA LYS A 118 -6.53 7.01 -15.16
C LYS A 118 -5.01 7.03 -15.01
N GLN A 119 -4.33 7.99 -15.64
CA GLN A 119 -2.90 8.16 -15.48
C GLN A 119 -2.51 8.54 -14.04
N ARG A 120 -3.27 9.45 -13.40
CA ARG A 120 -3.06 9.82 -11.99
C ARG A 120 -3.27 8.63 -11.06
N CYS A 121 -4.29 7.78 -11.31
CA CYS A 121 -4.51 6.54 -10.56
C CYS A 121 -3.34 5.55 -10.66
N LYS A 122 -2.59 5.58 -11.78
CA LYS A 122 -1.39 4.75 -12.00
C LYS A 122 -0.08 5.44 -11.65
N THR A 123 -0.15 6.57 -10.94
CA THR A 123 1.06 7.27 -10.50
C THR A 123 1.38 6.89 -9.06
N HIS A 124 2.48 6.16 -8.88
CA HIS A 124 2.85 5.59 -7.59
C HIS A 124 3.57 6.57 -6.67
N ASP A 125 3.40 6.37 -5.37
CA ASP A 125 4.00 7.16 -4.29
C ASP A 125 4.75 6.24 -3.30
N TYR A 126 5.67 6.78 -2.49
CA TYR A 126 6.36 6.00 -1.46
C TYR A 126 5.41 5.49 -0.36
N LEU A 127 4.20 6.05 -0.28
CA LEU A 127 3.09 5.49 0.49
C LEU A 127 2.75 4.06 0.04
N ASP A 128 2.85 3.73 -1.24
CA ASP A 128 2.59 2.38 -1.76
C ASP A 128 3.57 1.36 -1.17
N VAL A 129 4.83 1.76 -0.99
CA VAL A 129 5.86 0.94 -0.32
C VAL A 129 5.53 0.79 1.17
N ALA A 130 5.05 1.84 1.83
CA ALA A 130 4.64 1.77 3.23
C ALA A 130 3.40 0.88 3.43
N ASN A 131 2.42 0.92 2.53
CA ASN A 131 1.29 0.01 2.52
C ASN A 131 1.73 -1.44 2.28
N CYS A 132 2.68 -1.64 1.36
CA CYS A 132 3.29 -2.96 1.16
C CYS A 132 3.97 -3.50 2.41
N LEU A 133 4.55 -2.66 3.30
CA LEU A 133 5.13 -3.14 4.56
C LEU A 133 4.08 -3.79 5.46
N ILE A 134 2.89 -3.18 5.56
CA ILE A 134 1.79 -3.69 6.38
C ILE A 134 1.31 -5.02 5.79
N ASP A 135 1.04 -5.06 4.48
CA ASP A 135 0.69 -6.29 3.76
C ASP A 135 1.73 -7.40 4.02
N TYR A 136 3.01 -7.08 3.84
CA TYR A 136 4.11 -8.04 3.97
C TYR A 136 4.25 -8.56 5.41
N TYR A 137 4.11 -7.69 6.40
CA TYR A 137 4.09 -8.07 7.81
C TYR A 137 2.94 -9.06 8.08
N LEU A 138 1.72 -8.72 7.64
CA LEU A 138 0.54 -9.54 7.88
C LEU A 138 0.66 -10.88 7.14
N LEU A 139 1.06 -10.90 5.88
CA LEU A 139 1.30 -12.13 5.13
C LEU A 139 2.33 -13.04 5.81
N ASN A 140 3.34 -12.46 6.47
CA ASN A 140 4.36 -13.22 7.19
C ASN A 140 3.89 -13.74 8.56
N LYS A 141 2.99 -13.03 9.26
CA LYS A 141 2.62 -13.31 10.66
C LYS A 141 1.20 -13.82 10.82
N HIS A 142 0.24 -13.14 10.20
CA HIS A 142 -1.20 -13.32 10.36
C HIS A 142 -1.92 -13.09 9.00
N PRO A 143 -1.71 -13.96 7.99
CA PRO A 143 -2.27 -13.75 6.65
C PRO A 143 -3.80 -13.75 6.64
N ASP A 144 -4.43 -14.45 7.58
CA ASP A 144 -5.87 -14.44 7.83
C ASP A 144 -6.39 -13.02 8.16
N ILE A 145 -5.60 -12.21 8.86
CA ILE A 145 -5.98 -10.83 9.19
C ILE A 145 -6.03 -9.95 7.94
N LEU A 146 -5.10 -10.14 6.99
CA LEU A 146 -5.12 -9.39 5.74
C LEU A 146 -6.35 -9.73 4.89
N LEU A 147 -6.74 -11.01 4.86
CA LEU A 147 -7.97 -11.42 4.17
C LEU A 147 -9.21 -10.81 4.83
N GLU A 148 -9.30 -10.82 6.17
CA GLU A 148 -10.42 -10.20 6.89
C GLU A 148 -10.45 -8.68 6.70
N TYR A 149 -9.29 -8.03 6.63
CA TYR A 149 -9.19 -6.61 6.28
C TYR A 149 -9.78 -6.34 4.89
N TYR A 150 -9.39 -7.08 3.86
CA TYR A 150 -9.93 -6.91 2.51
C TYR A 150 -11.45 -7.14 2.44
N LYS A 151 -11.99 -8.09 3.21
CA LYS A 151 -13.45 -8.28 3.33
C LYS A 151 -14.13 -7.08 3.98
N MET A 152 -13.50 -6.51 5.01
CA MET A 152 -14.03 -5.34 5.72
C MET A 152 -14.07 -4.08 4.85
N GLN A 153 -13.11 -3.92 3.92
CA GLN A 153 -13.11 -2.84 2.92
C GLN A 153 -14.22 -2.96 1.87
N GLY A 154 -14.98 -4.06 1.86
CA GLY A 154 -16.07 -4.26 0.91
C GLY A 154 -15.61 -4.56 -0.52
N TYR A 155 -14.35 -4.97 -0.71
CA TYR A 155 -13.86 -5.38 -2.03
C TYR A 155 -14.61 -6.63 -2.51
N LYS A 156 -15.29 -6.53 -3.66
CA LYS A 156 -16.08 -7.65 -4.24
C LYS A 156 -15.24 -8.91 -4.48
N GLU A 157 -13.95 -8.74 -4.73
CA GLU A 157 -13.00 -9.81 -5.06
C GLU A 157 -11.93 -10.01 -3.96
N SER A 158 -12.26 -9.70 -2.70
CA SER A 158 -11.33 -9.74 -1.57
C SER A 158 -10.53 -11.04 -1.44
N GLU A 159 -11.15 -12.19 -1.71
CA GLU A 159 -10.46 -13.50 -1.68
C GLU A 159 -9.45 -13.67 -2.81
N GLN A 160 -9.77 -13.15 -4.00
CA GLN A 160 -8.88 -13.25 -5.16
C GLN A 160 -7.68 -12.31 -4.97
N MET A 161 -7.94 -11.06 -4.56
CA MET A 161 -6.90 -10.10 -4.19
C MET A 161 -5.94 -10.67 -3.13
N PHE A 162 -6.47 -11.32 -2.10
CA PHE A 162 -5.66 -12.00 -1.08
C PHE A 162 -4.83 -13.14 -1.66
N LYS A 163 -5.41 -14.00 -2.50
CA LYS A 163 -4.68 -15.11 -3.15
C LYS A 163 -3.54 -14.59 -4.01
N ASP A 164 -3.78 -13.54 -4.79
CA ASP A 164 -2.77 -12.94 -5.65
C ASP A 164 -1.63 -12.33 -4.83
N LYS A 165 -1.95 -11.55 -3.79
CA LYS A 165 -0.96 -11.04 -2.82
C LYS A 165 -0.16 -12.16 -2.15
N MET A 166 -0.80 -13.24 -1.73
CA MET A 166 -0.15 -14.39 -1.09
C MET A 166 0.77 -15.13 -2.08
N ASN A 167 0.39 -15.24 -3.35
CA ASN A 167 1.22 -15.81 -4.41
C ASN A 167 2.48 -14.97 -4.63
N LEU A 168 2.32 -13.64 -4.76
CA LEU A 168 3.45 -12.71 -4.89
C LEU A 168 4.41 -12.83 -3.70
N TYR A 169 3.88 -12.81 -2.48
CA TYR A 169 4.65 -12.98 -1.25
C TYR A 169 5.44 -14.29 -1.25
N SER A 170 4.81 -15.40 -1.62
CA SER A 170 5.43 -16.72 -1.66
C SER A 170 6.55 -16.81 -2.70
N MET A 171 6.45 -16.09 -3.82
CA MET A 171 7.51 -16.00 -4.82
C MET A 171 8.76 -15.26 -4.30
N CYS A 172 8.55 -14.30 -3.40
CA CYS A 172 9.60 -13.42 -2.88
C CYS A 172 10.34 -13.97 -1.66
N LYS A 173 9.72 -14.88 -0.91
CA LYS A 173 10.26 -15.43 0.35
C LYS A 173 11.43 -16.43 0.17
N ARG A 174 12.24 -16.27 -0.87
CA ARG A 174 13.34 -17.18 -1.23
C ARG A 174 14.68 -16.75 -0.65
#